data_AF-A0A9D8SEW9-F1
#
_entry.id   AF-A0A9D8SEW9-F1
#
_cell.length_a   1.000
_cell.length_b   1.000
_cell.length_c   1.000
_cell.angle_alpha   90.00
_cell.angle_beta   90.00
_cell.angle_gamma   90.00
#
_symmetry.space_group_name_H-M   'P 1'
#
loop_
_entity.id
_entity.type
_entity.pdbx_description
1 polymer ?
#
loop_
_entity_poly.entity_id
_entity_poly.type
_entity_poly.pdbx_seq_one_letter_code
_entity_poly.pdbx_strand_id
1 'polypeptide(L)'
;MDKGYFSKIAKCERRNFAPCTVDREELLEFLQAKAEEVLAFAKEVLGESYPTHFEMPKLLILPVKKKQSFGKYVYNMVLQEEAKLAQFCGAEKKALQEKLAVMKANIKIEQPIKGSFFADGGIVIYYCNICELCAKDNLELKDYLASVLTHEIFHALHFACCDATQEWKQMDYWNGVGYEYAKVSAVRESLAEYFRYLWLMKQQQEALLAIMHKELAKPYATVPNYPYAGVKLLLSEEALENAKFHSVLESSLANWQEAYELLIS
;
A
#
# COMPACT_ATOMS: atom_id res chain seq x y z
N MET A 1 0.16 22.77 -13.96
CA MET A 1 0.74 21.48 -14.36
C MET A 1 2.24 21.64 -14.56
N ASP A 2 3.05 20.95 -13.76
CA ASP A 2 4.51 21.10 -13.80
C ASP A 2 5.11 20.23 -14.92
N LYS A 3 5.52 20.90 -16.01
CA LYS A 3 6.14 20.28 -17.19
C LYS A 3 7.42 19.49 -16.85
N GLY A 4 7.99 19.71 -15.66
CA GLY A 4 9.16 19.00 -15.16
C GLY A 4 8.96 17.51 -14.89
N TYR A 5 7.76 17.06 -14.47
CA TYR A 5 7.54 15.67 -14.02
C TYR A 5 7.55 14.68 -15.19
N PHE A 6 6.83 14.96 -16.27
CA PHE A 6 6.84 14.13 -17.49
C PHE A 6 8.19 14.16 -18.22
N SER A 7 8.94 15.26 -18.14
CA SER A 7 10.28 15.35 -18.74
C SER A 7 11.30 14.40 -18.10
N LYS A 8 11.12 14.07 -16.81
CA LYS A 8 11.95 13.10 -16.09
C LYS A 8 11.54 11.66 -16.41
N ILE A 9 10.25 11.40 -16.62
CA ILE A 9 9.71 10.10 -17.02
C ILE A 9 10.21 9.72 -18.44
N ALA A 10 10.16 10.64 -19.40
CA ALA A 10 10.65 10.43 -20.77
C ALA A 10 12.17 10.14 -20.85
N LYS A 11 12.95 10.53 -19.84
CA LYS A 11 14.39 10.21 -19.76
C LYS A 11 14.66 8.78 -19.25
N CYS A 12 13.77 8.22 -18.44
CA CYS A 12 13.89 6.84 -17.94
C CYS A 12 13.60 5.79 -19.02
N GLU A 13 12.80 6.12 -20.02
CA GLU A 13 12.44 5.23 -21.15
C GLU A 13 13.64 4.75 -21.99
N ARG A 14 14.85 5.31 -21.83
CA ARG A 14 15.97 5.02 -22.74
C ARG A 14 17.01 4.02 -22.24
N ARG A 15 16.97 3.56 -20.98
CA ARG A 15 18.16 2.90 -20.39
C ARG A 15 18.00 1.52 -19.74
N ASN A 16 16.82 0.99 -19.47
CA ASN A 16 16.70 -0.31 -18.76
C ASN A 16 15.47 -1.15 -19.19
N PHE A 17 15.23 -1.28 -20.49
CA PHE A 17 14.23 -2.23 -20.97
C PHE A 17 14.82 -3.64 -21.03
N ALA A 18 14.39 -4.52 -20.13
CA ALA A 18 14.18 -5.91 -20.54
C ALA A 18 13.00 -5.88 -21.55
N PRO A 19 13.08 -6.58 -22.69
CA PRO A 19 12.04 -6.54 -23.70
C PRO A 19 10.78 -7.17 -23.10
N CYS A 20 9.86 -6.34 -22.64
CA CYS A 20 8.51 -6.79 -22.35
C CYS A 20 7.80 -6.93 -23.69
N THR A 21 7.36 -8.14 -24.00
CA THR A 21 6.64 -8.50 -25.23
C THR A 21 5.14 -8.21 -25.16
N VAL A 22 4.66 -7.53 -24.12
CA VAL A 22 3.23 -7.26 -23.93
C VAL A 22 2.86 -5.98 -24.68
N ASP A 23 1.81 -6.08 -25.49
CA ASP A 23 1.23 -4.95 -26.18
C ASP A 23 0.69 -3.94 -25.16
N ARG A 24 1.17 -2.70 -25.26
CA ARG A 24 0.81 -1.63 -24.33
C ARG A 24 -0.67 -1.26 -24.45
N GLU A 25 -1.23 -1.29 -25.67
CA GLU A 25 -2.62 -0.93 -25.91
C GLU A 25 -3.53 -2.00 -25.32
N GLU A 26 -3.26 -3.28 -25.62
CA GLU A 26 -4.00 -4.42 -25.02
C GLU A 26 -3.97 -4.37 -23.49
N LEU A 27 -2.81 -4.03 -22.91
CA LEU A 27 -2.68 -3.96 -21.46
C LEU A 27 -3.45 -2.77 -20.86
N LEU A 28 -3.47 -1.62 -21.54
CA LEU A 28 -4.26 -0.47 -21.10
C LEU A 28 -5.76 -0.78 -21.17
N GLU A 29 -6.23 -1.39 -22.25
CA GLU A 29 -7.64 -1.81 -22.40
C GLU A 29 -8.03 -2.81 -21.30
N PHE A 30 -7.18 -3.80 -21.03
CA PHE A 30 -7.39 -4.74 -19.95
C PHE A 30 -7.52 -4.04 -18.58
N LEU A 31 -6.59 -3.13 -18.26
CA LEU A 31 -6.62 -2.43 -16.97
C LEU A 31 -7.78 -1.44 -16.87
N GLN A 32 -8.24 -0.87 -17.98
CA GLN A 32 -9.43 -0.04 -18.01
C GLN A 32 -10.68 -0.86 -17.68
N ALA A 33 -10.86 -2.01 -18.33
CA ALA A 33 -11.96 -2.92 -18.01
C ALA A 33 -11.92 -3.37 -16.53
N LYS A 34 -10.73 -3.65 -16.00
CA LYS A 34 -10.56 -3.99 -14.57
C LYS A 34 -10.83 -2.83 -13.64
N ALA A 35 -10.49 -1.60 -14.01
CA ALA A 35 -10.83 -0.43 -13.21
C ALA A 35 -12.36 -0.27 -13.07
N GLU A 36 -13.12 -0.48 -14.15
CA GLU A 36 -14.59 -0.44 -14.10
C GLU A 36 -15.17 -1.52 -13.19
N GLU A 37 -14.67 -2.75 -13.27
CA GLU A 37 -15.06 -3.84 -12.37
C GLU A 37 -14.77 -3.50 -10.90
N VAL A 38 -13.60 -2.92 -10.62
CA VAL A 38 -13.21 -2.49 -9.26
C VAL A 38 -14.09 -1.35 -8.76
N LEU A 39 -14.42 -0.38 -9.61
CA LEU A 39 -15.31 0.72 -9.25
C LEU A 39 -16.73 0.24 -8.93
N ALA A 40 -17.23 -0.76 -9.68
CA ALA A 40 -18.49 -1.42 -9.37
C ALA A 40 -18.43 -2.15 -8.02
N PHE A 41 -17.34 -2.88 -7.76
CA PHE A 41 -17.10 -3.53 -6.47
C PHE A 41 -16.98 -2.53 -5.30
N ALA A 42 -16.34 -1.38 -5.54
CA ALA A 42 -16.22 -0.33 -4.54
C ALA A 42 -17.58 0.22 -4.09
N LYS A 43 -18.58 0.30 -4.98
CA LYS A 43 -19.97 0.67 -4.61
C LYS A 43 -20.57 -0.31 -3.62
N GLU A 44 -20.35 -1.61 -3.85
CA GLU A 44 -20.89 -2.66 -2.99
C GLU A 44 -20.26 -2.64 -1.60
N VAL A 45 -18.95 -2.41 -1.52
CA VAL A 45 -18.19 -2.50 -0.25
C VAL A 45 -18.14 -1.18 0.51
N LEU A 46 -18.00 -0.03 -0.17
CA LEU A 46 -17.80 1.27 0.48
C LEU A 46 -19.10 2.06 0.64
N GLY A 47 -20.18 1.64 -0.02
CA GLY A 47 -21.48 2.29 -0.01
C GLY A 47 -21.59 3.51 -0.96
N GLU A 48 -22.77 4.11 -1.02
CA GLU A 48 -23.12 5.18 -1.96
C GLU A 48 -22.46 6.53 -1.65
N SER A 49 -21.95 6.72 -0.43
CA SER A 49 -21.31 7.97 0.02
C SER A 49 -19.90 8.16 -0.56
N TYR A 50 -19.27 7.10 -1.07
CA TYR A 50 -17.98 7.20 -1.75
C TYR A 50 -18.18 7.66 -3.21
N PRO A 51 -17.36 8.63 -3.70
CA PRO A 51 -17.49 9.19 -5.03
C PRO A 51 -17.15 8.10 -6.06
N THR A 52 -18.19 7.50 -6.59
CA THR A 52 -18.05 6.48 -7.64
C THR A 52 -18.04 7.10 -9.02
N HIS A 53 -18.32 8.40 -9.11
CA HIS A 53 -18.01 9.29 -10.23
C HIS A 53 -16.56 9.77 -10.15
N PHE A 54 -15.65 8.88 -9.81
CA PHE A 54 -14.26 9.11 -10.09
C PHE A 54 -14.11 8.93 -11.61
N GLU A 55 -13.88 10.02 -12.36
CA GLU A 55 -13.49 9.91 -13.77
C GLU A 55 -12.29 8.94 -13.82
N MET A 56 -12.39 7.92 -14.68
CA MET A 56 -11.41 6.85 -14.83
C MET A 56 -9.99 7.36 -14.54
N PRO A 57 -9.27 6.76 -13.57
CA PRO A 57 -7.94 7.25 -13.21
C PRO A 57 -7.09 7.35 -14.46
N LYS A 58 -6.36 8.46 -14.60
CA LYS A 58 -5.34 8.55 -15.65
C LYS A 58 -4.30 7.48 -15.39
N LEU A 59 -4.45 6.36 -16.07
CA LEU A 59 -3.63 5.19 -15.87
C LEU A 59 -2.33 5.34 -16.66
N LEU A 60 -1.21 5.30 -15.95
CA LEU A 60 0.12 5.39 -16.51
C LEU A 60 0.90 4.13 -16.18
N ILE A 61 1.16 3.32 -17.20
CA ILE A 61 2.01 2.14 -17.07
C ILE A 61 3.45 2.58 -17.31
N LEU A 62 4.29 2.52 -16.27
CA LEU A 62 5.69 2.88 -16.37
C LEU A 62 6.56 1.61 -16.40
N PRO A 63 7.34 1.38 -17.47
CA PRO A 63 8.28 0.27 -17.57
C PRO A 63 9.59 0.61 -16.84
N VAL A 64 9.48 0.99 -15.57
CA VAL A 64 10.63 1.37 -14.74
C VAL A 64 10.57 0.62 -13.42
N LYS A 65 11.75 0.32 -12.87
CA LYS A 65 11.86 -0.15 -11.50
C LYS A 65 11.87 1.04 -10.56
N LYS A 66 11.03 0.98 -9.53
CA LYS A 66 11.04 1.95 -8.43
C LYS A 66 11.09 1.22 -7.09
N LYS A 67 11.96 1.67 -6.20
CA LYS A 67 12.04 1.11 -4.85
C LYS A 67 11.69 2.19 -3.84
N GLN A 68 10.97 1.82 -2.79
CA GLN A 68 10.78 2.65 -1.62
C GLN A 68 11.62 2.08 -0.48
N SER A 69 12.42 2.94 0.16
CA SER A 69 13.14 2.59 1.37
C SER A 69 12.25 2.86 2.58
N PHE A 70 11.91 1.82 3.35
CA PHE A 70 11.19 1.96 4.63
C PHE A 70 12.11 2.32 5.81
N GLY A 71 13.24 3.01 5.55
CA GLY A 71 14.30 3.26 6.55
C GLY A 71 13.82 3.90 7.86
N LYS A 72 12.66 4.56 7.86
CA LYS A 72 12.04 5.19 9.04
C LYS A 72 11.31 4.20 9.98
N TYR A 73 10.86 3.04 9.49
CA TYR A 73 10.05 2.10 10.28
C TYR A 73 10.89 1.04 11.01
N VAL A 74 11.97 0.56 10.39
CA VAL A 74 12.95 -0.31 11.08
C VAL A 74 13.72 0.46 12.14
N TYR A 75 13.83 1.79 11.99
CA TYR A 75 14.35 2.68 13.03
C TYR A 75 13.55 2.55 14.33
N ASN A 76 12.21 2.43 14.28
CA ASN A 76 11.39 2.23 15.47
C ASN A 76 11.58 0.85 16.11
N MET A 77 11.79 -0.21 15.32
CA MET A 77 12.18 -1.53 15.84
C MET A 77 13.56 -1.50 16.51
N VAL A 78 14.50 -0.77 15.92
CA VAL A 78 15.80 -0.50 16.55
C VAL A 78 15.63 0.27 17.85
N LEU A 79 14.79 1.31 17.88
CA LEU A 79 14.50 2.06 19.10
C LEU A 79 13.85 1.20 20.19
N GLN A 80 12.96 0.26 19.83
CA GLN A 80 12.33 -0.67 20.77
C GLN A 80 13.33 -1.71 21.31
N GLU A 81 14.18 -2.29 20.45
CA GLU A 81 15.23 -3.20 20.89
C GLU A 81 16.34 -2.47 21.67
N GLU A 82 16.61 -1.19 21.36
CA GLU A 82 17.48 -0.29 22.14
C GLU A 82 16.87 0.06 23.50
N ALA A 83 15.55 0.23 23.60
CA ALA A 83 14.88 0.45 24.88
C ALA A 83 15.00 -0.79 25.80
N LYS A 84 14.98 -2.00 25.23
CA LYS A 84 15.21 -3.26 25.96
C LYS A 84 16.65 -3.41 26.47
N LEU A 85 17.60 -2.70 25.87
CA LEU A 85 19.02 -2.72 26.22
C LEU A 85 19.29 -2.22 27.66
N ALA A 86 18.38 -1.41 28.20
CA ALA A 86 18.40 -0.96 29.60
C ALA A 86 17.95 -2.06 30.59
N GLN A 87 17.30 -3.12 30.12
CA GLN A 87 16.70 -4.19 30.93
C GLN A 87 17.58 -5.45 31.00
N PHE A 88 18.55 -5.60 30.09
CA PHE A 88 19.46 -6.75 30.04
C PHE A 88 20.86 -6.41 30.59
N CYS A 89 21.53 -7.41 31.16
CA CYS A 89 22.90 -7.31 31.66
C CYS A 89 23.76 -8.49 31.19
N GLY A 90 25.09 -8.33 31.25
CA GLY A 90 26.04 -9.38 30.88
C GLY A 90 25.90 -9.89 29.43
N ALA A 91 25.84 -11.21 29.27
CA ALA A 91 25.85 -11.87 27.96
C ALA A 91 24.63 -11.55 27.10
N GLU A 92 23.46 -11.37 27.72
CA GLU A 92 22.20 -11.05 27.02
C GLU A 92 22.24 -9.64 26.42
N LYS A 93 22.80 -8.68 27.16
CA LYS A 93 23.02 -7.32 26.66
C LYS A 93 23.95 -7.31 25.45
N LYS A 94 25.03 -8.11 25.51
CA LYS A 94 26.00 -8.23 24.42
C LYS A 94 25.38 -8.87 23.17
N ALA A 95 24.60 -9.94 23.33
CA ALA A 95 23.87 -10.57 22.22
C ALA A 95 22.84 -9.62 21.58
N LEU A 96 22.12 -8.83 22.39
CA LEU A 96 21.18 -7.84 21.89
C LEU A 96 21.89 -6.67 21.18
N GLN A 97 23.05 -6.24 21.67
CA GLN A 97 23.89 -5.24 21.00
C GLN A 97 24.41 -5.72 19.65
N GLU A 98 24.86 -6.97 19.57
CA GLU A 98 25.31 -7.59 18.31
C GLU A 98 24.13 -7.73 17.33
N LYS A 99 22.96 -8.17 17.80
CA LYS A 99 21.72 -8.21 17.01
C LYS A 99 21.33 -6.82 16.50
N LEU A 100 21.40 -5.79 17.34
CA LEU A 100 21.12 -4.40 16.97
C LEU A 100 22.14 -3.85 15.97
N ALA A 101 23.42 -4.18 16.12
CA ALA A 101 24.46 -3.79 15.17
C ALA A 101 24.20 -4.41 13.79
N VAL A 102 23.81 -5.69 13.74
CA VAL A 102 23.41 -6.37 12.50
C VAL A 102 22.12 -5.76 11.93
N MET A 103 21.13 -5.45 12.76
CA MET A 103 19.89 -4.80 12.33
C MET A 103 20.18 -3.43 11.73
N LYS A 104 20.91 -2.56 12.44
CA LYS A 104 21.34 -1.22 12.02
C LYS A 104 22.15 -1.24 10.73
N ALA A 105 23.06 -2.20 10.59
CA ALA A 105 23.86 -2.37 9.38
C ALA A 105 23.04 -2.80 8.15
N ASN A 106 21.87 -3.41 8.37
CA ASN A 106 21.00 -3.95 7.32
C ASN A 106 19.66 -3.19 7.17
N ILE A 107 19.52 -1.97 7.71
CA ILE A 107 18.30 -1.12 7.57
C ILE A 107 18.21 -0.50 6.18
N LYS A 108 18.00 -1.35 5.19
CA LYS A 108 17.39 -0.97 3.92
C LYS A 108 16.43 -2.08 3.55
N ILE A 109 15.26 -2.09 4.21
CA ILE A 109 14.12 -2.77 3.63
C ILE A 109 13.67 -1.90 2.46
N GLU A 110 14.26 -2.18 1.29
CA GLU A 110 13.80 -1.67 0.02
C GLU A 110 12.69 -2.61 -0.45
N GLN A 111 11.48 -2.08 -0.63
CA GLN A 111 10.43 -2.82 -1.33
C GLN A 111 10.21 -2.22 -2.72
N PRO A 112 9.97 -3.07 -3.73
CA PRO A 112 9.51 -2.60 -5.02
C PRO A 112 8.15 -1.94 -4.88
N ILE A 113 8.02 -0.69 -5.33
CA ILE A 113 6.73 -0.01 -5.43
C ILE A 113 5.97 -0.65 -6.60
N LYS A 114 4.73 -1.07 -6.39
CA LYS A 114 3.91 -1.74 -7.41
C LYS A 114 3.00 -0.75 -8.14
N GLY A 115 2.38 0.15 -7.38
CA GLY A 115 1.58 1.26 -7.89
C GLY A 115 1.78 2.54 -7.08
N SER A 116 1.24 3.65 -7.58
CA SER A 116 1.09 4.89 -6.81
C SER A 116 -0.08 5.70 -7.35
N PHE A 117 -0.91 6.21 -6.47
CA PHE A 117 -1.92 7.22 -6.74
C PHE A 117 -1.39 8.67 -6.64
N PHE A 118 -2.04 9.61 -7.33
CA PHE A 118 -1.77 11.06 -7.31
C PHE A 118 -3.04 11.86 -7.06
N ALA A 119 -2.91 13.00 -6.37
CA ALA A 119 -4.03 13.87 -5.96
C ALA A 119 -5.04 14.24 -7.07
N ASP A 120 -4.62 14.23 -8.33
CA ASP A 120 -5.45 14.54 -9.50
C ASP A 120 -6.24 13.33 -10.03
N GLY A 121 -6.22 12.22 -9.30
CA GLY A 121 -6.85 10.99 -9.72
C GLY A 121 -5.94 10.05 -10.51
N GLY A 122 -4.69 10.42 -10.79
CA GLY A 122 -3.78 9.58 -11.58
C GLY A 122 -3.37 8.31 -10.84
N ILE A 123 -3.23 7.19 -11.55
CA ILE A 123 -2.63 5.95 -11.03
C ILE A 123 -1.45 5.58 -11.91
N VAL A 124 -0.29 5.34 -11.31
CA VAL A 124 0.90 4.81 -11.96
C VAL A 124 1.10 3.36 -11.56
N ILE A 125 1.37 2.50 -12.52
CA ILE A 125 1.76 1.09 -12.30
C ILE A 125 3.22 0.91 -12.71
N TYR A 126 4.07 0.40 -11.80
CA TYR A 126 5.49 0.12 -12.06
C TYR A 126 5.65 -1.30 -12.60
N TYR A 127 5.39 -1.42 -13.89
CA TYR A 127 5.21 -2.70 -14.57
C TYR A 127 6.42 -3.66 -14.42
N CYS A 128 7.66 -3.16 -14.54
CA CYS A 128 8.85 -4.00 -14.41
C CYS A 128 8.98 -4.65 -13.03
N ASN A 129 8.63 -3.94 -11.96
CA ASN A 129 8.65 -4.51 -10.61
C ASN A 129 7.62 -5.64 -10.47
N ILE A 130 6.46 -5.48 -11.08
CA ILE A 130 5.39 -6.47 -11.06
C ILE A 130 5.79 -7.71 -11.84
N CYS A 131 6.39 -7.57 -13.03
CA CYS A 131 6.88 -8.71 -13.80
C CYS A 131 7.90 -9.55 -13.01
N GLU A 132 8.82 -8.91 -12.30
CA GLU A 132 9.82 -9.62 -11.50
C GLU A 132 9.20 -10.38 -10.33
N LEU A 133 8.20 -9.79 -9.66
CA LEU A 133 7.47 -10.46 -8.60
C LEU A 133 6.66 -11.65 -9.14
N CYS A 134 5.96 -11.45 -10.26
CA CYS A 134 5.18 -12.51 -10.90
C CYS A 134 6.07 -13.67 -11.33
N ALA A 135 7.23 -13.39 -11.95
CA ALA A 135 8.18 -14.43 -12.36
C ALA A 135 8.77 -15.17 -11.15
N LYS A 136 9.07 -14.45 -10.06
CA LYS A 136 9.66 -15.03 -8.85
C LYS A 136 8.68 -15.97 -8.14
N ASP A 137 7.43 -15.56 -7.99
CA ASP A 137 6.42 -16.28 -7.22
C ASP A 137 5.46 -17.11 -8.12
N ASN A 138 5.78 -17.23 -9.42
CA ASN A 138 5.00 -17.94 -10.44
C ASN A 138 3.52 -17.52 -10.48
N LEU A 139 3.28 -16.20 -10.54
CA LEU A 139 1.95 -15.59 -10.53
C LEU A 139 1.53 -15.17 -11.94
N GLU A 140 0.24 -15.25 -12.22
CA GLU A 140 -0.34 -14.71 -13.45
C GLU A 140 -0.27 -13.18 -13.46
N LEU A 141 0.35 -12.64 -14.50
CA LEU A 141 0.69 -11.21 -14.58
C LEU A 141 -0.57 -10.32 -14.61
N LYS A 142 -1.57 -10.70 -15.42
CA LYS A 142 -2.82 -9.95 -15.56
C LYS A 142 -3.59 -9.89 -14.24
N ASP A 143 -3.64 -11.00 -13.51
CA ASP A 143 -4.32 -11.09 -12.21
C ASP A 143 -3.59 -10.28 -11.14
N TYR A 144 -2.25 -10.35 -11.10
CA TYR A 144 -1.48 -9.55 -10.16
C TYR A 144 -1.62 -8.04 -10.44
N LEU A 145 -1.59 -7.64 -11.71
CA LEU A 145 -1.78 -6.25 -12.13
C LEU A 145 -3.17 -5.73 -11.73
N ALA A 146 -4.22 -6.52 -11.96
CA ALA A 146 -5.57 -6.18 -11.53
C ALA A 146 -5.62 -6.01 -10.01
N SER A 147 -4.98 -6.90 -9.24
CA SER A 147 -4.95 -6.77 -7.77
C SER A 147 -4.23 -5.50 -7.29
N VAL A 148 -3.13 -5.10 -7.94
CA VAL A 148 -2.42 -3.85 -7.60
C VAL A 148 -3.29 -2.66 -7.97
N LEU A 149 -3.95 -2.69 -9.12
CA LEU A 149 -4.87 -1.63 -9.52
C LEU A 149 -6.01 -1.45 -8.50
N THR A 150 -6.57 -2.54 -7.98
CA THR A 150 -7.59 -2.51 -6.92
C THR A 150 -7.14 -1.74 -5.69
N HIS A 151 -5.88 -1.95 -5.25
CA HIS A 151 -5.29 -1.24 -4.12
C HIS A 151 -5.16 0.27 -4.39
N GLU A 152 -4.65 0.64 -5.57
CA GLU A 152 -4.45 2.04 -5.91
C GLU A 152 -5.77 2.79 -6.16
N ILE A 153 -6.78 2.12 -6.72
CA ILE A 153 -8.13 2.69 -6.87
C ILE A 153 -8.72 2.99 -5.50
N PHE A 154 -8.56 2.10 -4.52
CA PHE A 154 -9.01 2.38 -3.15
C PHE A 154 -8.37 3.66 -2.60
N HIS A 155 -7.04 3.82 -2.75
CA HIS A 155 -6.37 5.05 -2.32
C HIS A 155 -6.96 6.29 -2.99
N ALA A 156 -7.24 6.21 -4.29
CA ALA A 156 -7.80 7.32 -5.04
C ALA A 156 -9.20 7.72 -4.56
N LEU A 157 -10.08 6.73 -4.36
CA LEU A 157 -11.43 6.93 -3.85
C LEU A 157 -11.41 7.49 -2.42
N HIS A 158 -10.57 6.92 -1.56
CA HIS A 158 -10.48 7.34 -0.17
C HIS A 158 -9.91 8.75 -0.04
N PHE A 159 -8.88 9.09 -0.82
CA PHE A 159 -8.35 10.46 -0.88
C PHE A 159 -9.42 11.47 -1.32
N ALA A 160 -10.24 11.11 -2.32
CA ALA A 160 -11.32 11.98 -2.79
C ALA A 160 -12.40 12.24 -1.73
N CYS A 161 -12.59 11.31 -0.79
CA CYS A 161 -13.48 11.47 0.37
C CYS A 161 -12.86 12.25 1.53
N CYS A 162 -11.53 12.32 1.64
CA CYS A 162 -10.90 13.05 2.74
C CYS A 162 -11.35 14.51 2.69
N ASP A 163 -11.97 14.97 3.78
CA ASP A 163 -12.68 16.23 3.78
C ASP A 163 -11.70 17.41 3.62
N ALA A 164 -11.86 18.20 2.56
CA ALA A 164 -11.06 19.38 2.29
C ALA A 164 -11.51 20.60 3.13
N THR A 165 -12.44 20.41 4.08
CA THR A 165 -13.03 21.46 4.91
C THR A 165 -12.15 21.92 6.09
N GLN A 166 -11.10 21.17 6.44
CA GLN A 166 -10.10 21.66 7.40
C GLN A 166 -9.11 22.60 6.70
N GLU A 167 -8.59 23.60 7.42
CA GLU A 167 -7.67 24.67 6.97
C GLU A 167 -6.34 24.20 6.32
N TRP A 168 -6.21 22.89 6.07
CA TRP A 168 -5.04 22.20 5.59
C TRP A 168 -5.27 21.81 4.13
N LYS A 169 -4.21 21.83 3.31
CA LYS A 169 -4.32 21.27 1.96
C LYS A 169 -4.65 19.78 2.12
N GLN A 170 -5.67 19.27 1.45
CA GLN A 170 -6.11 17.85 1.52
C GLN A 170 -4.95 16.84 1.46
N MET A 171 -3.89 17.16 0.71
CA MET A 171 -2.65 16.37 0.63
C MET A 171 -1.79 16.39 1.91
N ASP A 172 -1.79 17.48 2.67
CA ASP A 172 -1.12 17.56 3.98
C ASP A 172 -1.81 16.65 4.99
N TYR A 173 -3.16 16.65 5.01
CA TYR A 173 -3.94 15.70 5.80
C TYR A 173 -3.64 14.27 5.36
N TRP A 174 -3.74 13.97 4.06
CA TRP A 174 -3.44 12.65 3.52
C TRP A 174 -2.05 12.16 3.93
N ASN A 175 -1.06 13.04 3.91
CA ASN A 175 0.32 12.72 4.30
C ASN A 175 0.54 12.68 5.81
N GLY A 176 -0.48 12.96 6.62
CA GLY A 176 -0.38 12.97 8.07
C GLY A 176 0.55 14.06 8.60
N VAL A 177 0.60 15.22 7.94
CA VAL A 177 1.32 16.39 8.47
C VAL A 177 0.83 16.65 9.90
N GLY A 178 1.71 17.09 10.80
CA GLY A 178 1.34 17.27 12.22
C GLY A 178 0.99 16.00 13.01
N TYR A 179 1.03 14.81 12.39
CA TYR A 179 0.84 13.52 13.05
C TYR A 179 1.97 12.53 12.71
N GLU A 180 1.97 11.37 13.36
CA GLU A 180 2.93 10.31 13.06
C GLU A 180 2.62 9.64 11.73
N TYR A 181 3.38 9.99 10.68
CA TYR A 181 3.31 9.37 9.35
C TYR A 181 3.23 7.83 9.40
N ALA A 182 3.93 7.21 10.36
CA ALA A 182 3.94 5.76 10.51
C ALA A 182 2.54 5.18 10.77
N LYS A 183 1.78 5.84 11.66
CA LYS A 183 0.41 5.46 12.03
C LYS A 183 -0.57 5.76 10.90
N VAL A 184 -0.48 6.94 10.27
CA VAL A 184 -1.30 7.29 9.09
C VAL A 184 -1.10 6.29 7.96
N SER A 185 0.15 5.97 7.65
CA SER A 185 0.47 4.98 6.62
C SER A 185 -0.04 3.59 6.99
N ALA A 186 0.05 3.19 8.27
CA ALA A 186 -0.48 1.90 8.70
C ALA A 186 -2.00 1.81 8.48
N VAL A 187 -2.76 2.88 8.77
CA VAL A 187 -4.21 2.93 8.50
C VAL A 187 -4.48 2.88 7.00
N ARG A 188 -3.93 3.83 6.22
CA ARG A 188 -4.19 3.95 4.77
C ARG A 188 -3.92 2.65 4.03
N GLU A 189 -2.74 2.07 4.26
CA GLU A 189 -2.28 0.89 3.53
C GLU A 189 -3.01 -0.37 4.00
N SER A 190 -3.40 -0.45 5.28
CA SER A 190 -4.19 -1.58 5.78
C SER A 190 -5.62 -1.57 5.25
N LEU A 191 -6.26 -0.40 5.15
CA LEU A 191 -7.58 -0.27 4.53
C LEU A 191 -7.54 -0.67 3.04
N ALA A 192 -6.54 -0.16 2.30
CA ALA A 192 -6.35 -0.50 0.89
C ALA A 192 -6.06 -1.99 0.67
N GLU A 193 -5.25 -2.59 1.54
CA GLU A 193 -4.92 -4.01 1.46
C GLU A 193 -6.08 -4.91 1.88
N TYR A 194 -6.91 -4.50 2.84
CA TYR A 194 -8.15 -5.21 3.18
C TYR A 194 -9.17 -5.14 2.04
N PHE A 195 -9.33 -3.98 1.42
CA PHE A 195 -10.18 -3.84 0.24
C PHE A 195 -9.70 -4.73 -0.92
N ARG A 196 -8.37 -4.78 -1.15
CA ARG A 196 -7.76 -5.73 -2.11
C ARG A 196 -8.05 -7.18 -1.73
N TYR A 197 -7.96 -7.54 -0.46
CA TYR A 197 -8.30 -8.89 0.03
C TYR A 197 -9.74 -9.27 -0.30
N LEU A 198 -10.71 -8.41 0.02
CA LEU A 198 -12.13 -8.65 -0.29
C LEU A 198 -12.37 -8.83 -1.78
N TRP A 199 -11.71 -8.02 -2.62
CA TRP A 199 -11.81 -8.18 -4.08
C TRP A 199 -11.23 -9.52 -4.54
N LEU A 200 -10.05 -9.91 -4.05
CA LEU A 200 -9.42 -11.19 -4.39
C LEU A 200 -10.28 -12.39 -3.96
N MET A 201 -10.94 -12.30 -2.80
CA MET A 201 -11.92 -13.29 -2.34
C MET A 201 -13.10 -13.39 -3.33
N LYS A 202 -13.68 -12.25 -3.74
CA LYS A 202 -14.77 -12.23 -4.73
C LYS A 202 -14.35 -12.82 -6.08
N GLN A 203 -13.10 -12.59 -6.50
CA GLN A 203 -12.53 -13.12 -7.74
C GLN A 203 -12.01 -14.57 -7.63
N GLN A 204 -12.08 -15.19 -6.45
CA GLN A 204 -11.58 -16.55 -6.19
C GLN A 204 -10.09 -16.71 -6.53
N GLN A 205 -9.29 -15.67 -6.25
CA GLN A 205 -7.87 -15.58 -6.60
C GLN A 205 -6.97 -16.22 -5.51
N GLU A 206 -7.08 -17.53 -5.32
CA GLU A 206 -6.43 -18.28 -4.23
C GLU A 206 -4.91 -18.11 -4.17
N ALA A 207 -4.22 -18.10 -5.32
CA ALA A 207 -2.77 -17.94 -5.38
C ALA A 207 -2.31 -16.57 -4.83
N LEU A 208 -3.06 -15.51 -5.15
CA LEU A 208 -2.76 -14.15 -4.68
C LEU A 208 -3.09 -13.97 -3.20
N LEU A 209 -4.17 -14.59 -2.73
CA LEU A 209 -4.53 -14.65 -1.30
C LEU A 209 -3.43 -15.36 -0.50
N ALA A 210 -2.94 -16.51 -0.99
CA ALA A 210 -1.86 -17.26 -0.34
C ALA A 210 -0.57 -16.44 -0.22
N ILE A 211 -0.19 -15.68 -1.26
CA ILE A 211 0.96 -14.78 -1.20
C ILE A 211 0.73 -13.65 -0.18
N MET A 212 -0.47 -13.08 -0.14
CA MET A 212 -0.80 -12.05 0.85
C MET A 212 -0.65 -12.59 2.29
N HIS A 213 -1.24 -13.75 2.60
CA HIS A 213 -1.10 -14.37 3.92
C HIS A 213 0.35 -14.70 4.27
N LYS A 214 1.17 -15.12 3.29
CA LYS A 214 2.61 -15.38 3.45
C LYS A 214 3.44 -14.12 3.71
N GLU A 215 3.05 -12.97 3.16
CA GLU A 215 3.72 -11.66 3.37
C GLU A 215 3.30 -10.96 4.67
N LEU A 216 2.02 -11.11 5.04
CA LEU A 216 1.55 -11.15 6.44
C LEU A 216 2.23 -12.37 7.11
N ALA A 217 1.92 -12.94 8.27
CA ALA A 217 2.74 -14.04 8.87
C ALA A 217 4.27 -13.81 9.12
N LYS A 218 5.02 -13.04 8.32
CA LYS A 218 6.43 -12.71 8.54
C LYS A 218 6.60 -11.98 9.86
N PRO A 219 7.66 -12.29 10.64
CA PRO A 219 7.83 -11.75 11.99
C PRO A 219 7.91 -10.21 12.05
N TYR A 220 8.36 -9.57 10.97
CA TYR A 220 8.50 -8.11 10.88
C TYR A 220 7.21 -7.39 10.42
N ALA A 221 6.17 -8.13 10.01
CA ALA A 221 4.91 -7.56 9.56
C ALA A 221 4.02 -7.20 10.76
N THR A 222 4.39 -6.15 11.51
CA THR A 222 3.72 -5.67 12.72
C THR A 222 3.27 -4.22 12.60
N VAL A 223 2.16 -3.84 13.25
CA VAL A 223 1.66 -2.45 13.29
C VAL A 223 2.45 -1.64 14.33
N PRO A 224 2.80 -0.36 14.07
CA PRO A 224 2.66 0.39 12.82
C PRO A 224 3.89 0.25 11.90
N ASN A 225 4.80 -0.69 12.19
CA ASN A 225 6.12 -0.79 11.58
C ASN A 225 6.13 -1.36 10.15
N TYR A 226 5.09 -2.09 9.78
CA TYR A 226 4.87 -2.56 8.43
C TYR A 226 3.52 -2.01 7.95
N PRO A 227 3.49 -1.19 6.88
CA PRO A 227 2.29 -0.44 6.53
C PRO A 227 1.05 -1.31 6.30
N TYR A 228 1.23 -2.52 5.77
CA TYR A 228 0.16 -3.48 5.50
C TYR A 228 -0.21 -4.35 6.70
N ALA A 229 0.48 -4.26 7.84
CA ALA A 229 0.28 -5.21 8.94
C ALA A 229 -1.09 -5.12 9.61
N GLY A 230 -1.74 -3.96 9.54
CA GLY A 230 -3.05 -3.76 10.17
C GLY A 230 -4.16 -4.58 9.51
N VAL A 231 -3.96 -5.03 8.28
CA VAL A 231 -4.90 -5.96 7.62
C VAL A 231 -5.10 -7.24 8.44
N LYS A 232 -4.08 -7.71 9.19
CA LYS A 232 -4.22 -8.88 10.08
C LYS A 232 -5.27 -8.67 11.17
N LEU A 233 -5.43 -7.42 11.61
CA LEU A 233 -6.38 -7.02 12.65
C LEU A 233 -7.79 -6.79 12.09
N LEU A 234 -7.91 -6.74 10.76
CA LEU A 234 -9.19 -6.70 10.05
C LEU A 234 -9.61 -8.11 9.62
N LEU A 235 -8.65 -8.97 9.26
CA LEU A 235 -8.90 -10.37 8.87
C LEU A 235 -9.40 -11.27 10.02
N SER A 236 -9.43 -10.82 11.27
CA SER A 236 -9.99 -11.61 12.38
C SER A 236 -11.50 -11.84 12.25
N GLU A 237 -12.18 -11.02 11.46
CA GLU A 237 -13.61 -11.10 11.16
C GLU A 237 -13.78 -11.13 9.64
N GLU A 238 -13.56 -12.29 9.01
CA GLU A 238 -13.67 -12.47 7.55
C GLU A 238 -15.12 -12.33 7.06
N ALA A 239 -15.60 -11.08 6.99
CA ALA A 239 -16.91 -10.73 6.46
C ALA A 239 -16.82 -9.46 5.59
N LEU A 240 -17.60 -9.42 4.51
CA LEU A 240 -17.83 -8.19 3.74
C LEU A 240 -18.39 -7.07 4.63
N GLU A 241 -19.13 -7.43 5.68
CA GLU A 241 -19.72 -6.55 6.68
C GLU A 241 -18.81 -6.37 7.91
N ASN A 242 -17.50 -6.28 7.70
CA ASN A 242 -16.56 -6.08 8.79
C ASN A 242 -16.75 -4.69 9.42
N ALA A 243 -17.47 -4.64 10.55
CA ALA A 243 -17.81 -3.39 11.23
C ALA A 243 -16.57 -2.59 11.64
N LYS A 244 -15.49 -3.27 12.00
CA LYS A 244 -14.21 -2.65 12.32
C LYS A 244 -13.60 -1.95 11.12
N PHE A 245 -13.60 -2.59 9.94
CA PHE A 245 -13.14 -1.98 8.70
C PHE A 245 -13.90 -0.68 8.40
N HIS A 246 -15.23 -0.72 8.46
CA HIS A 246 -16.05 0.47 8.23
C HIS A 246 -15.81 1.57 9.27
N SER A 247 -15.68 1.22 10.55
CA SER A 247 -15.42 2.19 11.63
C SER A 247 -14.07 2.89 11.45
N VAL A 248 -13.02 2.13 11.11
CA VAL A 248 -11.68 2.68 10.80
C VAL A 248 -11.75 3.55 9.54
N LEU A 249 -12.46 3.10 8.51
CA LEU A 249 -12.64 3.82 7.25
C LEU A 249 -13.33 5.17 7.46
N GLU A 250 -14.44 5.22 8.18
CA GLU A 250 -15.18 6.46 8.45
C GLU A 250 -14.35 7.44 9.29
N SER A 251 -13.73 6.96 10.37
CA SER A 251 -12.89 7.79 11.22
C SER A 251 -11.69 8.39 10.45
N SER A 252 -11.11 7.62 9.53
CA SER A 252 -9.94 8.05 8.76
C SER A 252 -10.20 9.22 7.80
N LEU A 253 -11.47 9.55 7.51
CA LEU A 253 -11.83 10.70 6.68
C LEU A 253 -11.60 12.06 7.37
N ALA A 254 -11.61 12.08 8.71
CA ALA A 254 -11.52 13.32 9.48
C ALA A 254 -10.49 13.26 10.63
N ASN A 255 -10.11 12.07 11.10
CA ASN A 255 -9.22 11.91 12.24
C ASN A 255 -8.33 10.65 12.14
N TRP A 256 -7.08 10.84 11.70
CA TRP A 256 -6.10 9.75 11.64
C TRP A 256 -5.75 9.12 13.00
N GLN A 257 -5.84 9.88 14.09
CA GLN A 257 -5.51 9.33 15.41
C GLN A 257 -6.55 8.32 15.85
N GLU A 258 -7.82 8.70 15.79
CA GLU A 258 -8.94 7.84 16.16
C GLU A 258 -9.01 6.60 15.24
N ALA A 259 -8.83 6.78 13.93
CA ALA A 259 -8.77 5.66 12.99
C ALA A 259 -7.65 4.67 13.33
N TYR A 260 -6.49 5.16 13.75
CA TYR A 260 -5.38 4.30 14.17
C TYR A 260 -5.70 3.55 15.48
N GLU A 261 -6.30 4.23 16.46
CA GLU A 261 -6.71 3.63 17.73
C GLU A 261 -7.75 2.52 17.51
N LEU A 262 -8.76 2.77 16.65
CA LEU A 262 -9.75 1.78 16.24
C LEU A 262 -9.13 0.58 15.49
N LEU A 263 -8.09 0.80 14.68
CA LEU A 263 -7.43 -0.28 13.96
C LEU A 263 -6.74 -1.26 14.93
N ILE A 264 -6.14 -0.75 16.00
CA ILE A 264 -5.33 -1.56 16.93
C ILE A 264 -6.09 -2.06 18.17
N SER A 265 -7.32 -1.60 18.42
CA SER A 265 -8.22 -2.13 19.45
C SER A 265 -8.75 -3.50 19.08
#